data_AF-A0A966D8A4-F1
#
_entry.id   AF-A0A966D8A4-F1
#
_cell.length_a   1.000
_cell.length_b   1.000
_cell.length_c   1.000
_cell.angle_alpha   90.00
_cell.angle_beta   90.00
_cell.angle_gamma   90.00
#
_symmetry.space_group_name_H-M   'P 1'
#
loop_
_entity.id
_entity.type
_entity.pdbx_description
1 polymer ?
#
loop_
_entity_poly.entity_id
_entity_poly.type
_entity_poly.pdbx_seq_one_letter_code
_entity_poly.pdbx_strand_id
1 'polypeptide(L)'
;DYSKLDFKKISLTVHSDSELLVKQLNGSYRIKNPILIKLNRIVMQALRDISHKFVHVLRDKNKVADKLANEGIDKKKKILRK
;
A
#
# COMPACT_ATOMS: atom_id res chain seq x y z
N ASP A 1 22.84 10.20 3.40
CA ASP A 1 22.41 10.92 4.60
C ASP A 1 21.10 11.65 4.29
N TYR A 2 19.96 11.05 4.65
CA TYR A 2 18.62 11.54 4.29
C TYR A 2 18.05 12.52 5.32
N SER A 3 18.84 12.88 6.33
CA SER A 3 18.48 13.75 7.46
C SER A 3 18.11 15.19 7.06
N LYS A 4 18.40 15.60 5.81
CA LYS A 4 18.08 16.93 5.26
C LYS A 4 16.85 16.97 4.37
N LEU A 5 16.17 15.85 4.13
CA LEU A 5 14.94 15.84 3.34
C LEU A 5 13.80 16.40 4.19
N ASP A 6 13.35 17.60 3.85
CA ASP A 6 12.11 18.17 4.36
C ASP A 6 10.92 17.41 3.74
N PHE A 7 10.53 16.30 4.37
CA PHE A 7 9.40 15.47 3.95
C PHE A 7 8.08 16.25 3.91
N LYS A 8 8.01 17.42 4.57
CA LYS A 8 6.86 18.33 4.52
C LYS A 8 6.63 18.93 3.13
N LYS A 9 7.65 18.91 2.25
CA LYS A 9 7.56 19.32 0.83
C LYS A 9 7.31 18.17 -0.14
N ILE A 10 7.30 16.92 0.33
CA ILE A 10 7.14 15.75 -0.54
C ILE A 10 5.66 15.34 -0.57
N SER A 11 5.11 15.21 -1.78
CA SER A 11 3.77 14.68 -2.01
C SER A 11 3.85 13.29 -2.65
N LEU A 12 3.33 12.29 -1.95
CA LEU A 12 3.34 10.90 -2.37
C LEU A 12 2.00 10.54 -3.05
N THR A 13 2.05 10.01 -4.26
CA THR A 13 0.88 9.39 -4.89
C THR A 13 1.08 7.88 -4.95
N VAL A 14 0.19 7.14 -4.27
CA VAL A 14 0.21 5.68 -4.25
C VAL A 14 -0.84 5.17 -5.25
N HIS A 15 -0.39 4.44 -6.26
CA HIS A 15 -1.26 3.80 -7.24
C HIS A 15 -1.50 2.34 -6.87
N SER A 16 -2.74 1.86 -7.04
CA SER A 16 -3.10 0.46 -6.82
C SER A 16 -4.22 0.07 -7.78
N ASP A 17 -4.23 -1.19 -8.21
CA ASP A 17 -5.31 -1.80 -9.00
C ASP A 17 -6.39 -2.45 -8.13
N SER A 18 -6.29 -2.34 -6.80
CA SER A 18 -7.34 -2.75 -5.87
C SER A 18 -8.24 -1.57 -5.51
N GLU A 19 -9.35 -1.42 -6.22
CA GLU A 19 -10.33 -0.36 -5.95
C GLU A 19 -10.86 -0.42 -4.50
N LEU A 20 -11.11 -1.62 -3.98
CA LEU A 20 -11.53 -1.82 -2.59
C LEU A 20 -10.50 -1.26 -1.60
N LEU A 21 -9.23 -1.60 -1.77
CA LEU A 21 -8.14 -1.11 -0.91
C LEU A 21 -8.03 0.41 -0.98
N VAL A 22 -8.08 0.99 -2.19
CA VAL A 22 -8.01 2.44 -2.38
C VAL A 22 -9.18 3.13 -1.67
N LYS A 23 -10.42 2.64 -1.83
CA LYS A 23 -11.59 3.18 -1.13
C LYS A 23 -11.51 3.05 0.39
N GLN A 24 -10.92 1.96 0.90
CA GLN A 24 -10.69 1.78 2.33
C GLN A 24 -9.65 2.75 2.89
N LEU A 25 -8.53 2.94 2.18
CA LEU A 25 -7.45 3.86 2.58
C LEU A 25 -7.90 5.33 2.50
N ASN A 26 -8.74 5.68 1.53
CA ASN A 26 -9.36 7.00 1.42
C ASN A 26 -10.53 7.21 2.41
N GLY A 27 -10.86 6.22 3.24
CA GLY A 27 -11.92 6.31 4.23
C GLY A 27 -13.34 6.23 3.68
N SER A 28 -13.52 6.05 2.36
CA SER A 28 -14.84 5.89 1.74
C SER A 28 -15.50 4.59 2.22
N TYR A 29 -14.74 3.52 2.39
CA TYR A 29 -15.24 2.19 2.79
C TYR A 29 -14.70 1.79 4.17
N ARG A 30 -15.60 1.30 5.04
CA ARG A 30 -15.21 0.80 6.36
C ARG A 30 -14.46 -0.54 6.25
N ILE A 31 -13.32 -0.63 6.91
CA ILE A 31 -12.58 -1.88 7.07
C ILE A 31 -13.18 -2.68 8.21
N LYS A 32 -13.64 -3.91 7.95
CA LYS A 32 -14.23 -4.82 8.96
C LYS A 32 -13.25 -5.88 9.46
N ASN A 33 -12.30 -6.31 8.62
CA ASN A 33 -11.36 -7.36 8.98
C ASN A 33 -10.34 -6.85 10.03
N PRO A 34 -10.20 -7.50 11.20
CA PRO A 34 -9.31 -7.04 12.27
C PRO A 34 -7.83 -6.93 11.87
N ILE A 35 -7.34 -7.82 11.00
CA ILE A 35 -5.96 -7.78 10.50
C ILE A 35 -5.78 -6.56 9.61
N LEU A 36 -6.72 -6.31 8.68
CA LEU A 36 -6.66 -5.15 7.80
C LEU A 36 -6.77 -3.82 8.57
N ILE A 37 -7.52 -3.78 9.67
CA ILE A 37 -7.57 -2.59 10.54
C ILE A 37 -6.18 -2.30 11.12
N LYS A 38 -5.47 -3.33 11.61
CA LYS A 38 -4.10 -3.17 12.13
C LYS A 38 -3.13 -2.68 11.05
N LEU A 39 -3.20 -3.26 9.84
CA LEU A 39 -2.36 -2.86 8.72
C LEU A 39 -2.66 -1.41 8.27
N ASN A 40 -3.93 -1.03 8.20
CA ASN A 40 -4.31 0.35 7.89
C ASN A 40 -3.74 1.34 8.91
N ARG A 41 -3.78 1.01 10.21
CA ARG A 41 -3.16 1.84 11.25
C ARG A 41 -1.66 2.02 11.03
N ILE A 42 -0.94 0.97 10.65
CA ILE A 42 0.49 1.03 10.35
C ILE A 42 0.74 1.95 9.15
N VAL A 43 -0.04 1.82 8.07
CA VAL A 43 0.06 2.69 6.89
C VAL A 43 -0.17 4.15 7.27
N MET A 44 -1.26 4.46 7.97
CA MET A 44 -1.59 5.83 8.38
C MET A 44 -0.57 6.42 9.35
N GLN A 45 0.04 5.60 10.21
CA GLN A 45 1.12 6.04 11.08
C GLN A 45 2.39 6.35 10.28
N ALA A 46 2.76 5.50 9.32
CA ALA A 46 3.94 5.69 8.47
C ALA A 46 3.81 6.92 7.56
N LEU A 47 2.59 7.28 7.17
CA LEU A 47 2.31 8.40 6.27
C LEU A 47 1.89 9.69 7.01
N ARG A 48 1.93 9.71 8.35
CA ARG A 48 1.41 10.82 9.17
C ARG A 48 1.93 12.20 8.75
N ASP A 49 3.23 12.28 8.49
CA ASP A 49 3.92 13.56 8.20
C ASP A 49 4.20 13.74 6.70
N ILE A 50 3.61 12.89 5.84
CA ILE A 50 3.79 12.91 4.39
C ILE A 50 2.46 13.28 3.75
N SER A 51 2.43 14.32 2.93
CA SER A 51 1.26 14.60 2.08
C SER A 51 1.07 13.43 1.13
N HIS A 52 -0.07 12.75 1.17
CA HIS A 52 -0.29 11.54 0.39
C HIS A 52 -1.70 11.46 -0.21
N LYS A 53 -1.83 10.70 -1.31
CA LYS A 53 -3.11 10.30 -1.88
C LYS A 53 -3.06 8.88 -2.44
N PHE A 54 -4.18 8.17 -2.37
CA PHE A 54 -4.35 6.84 -2.96
C PHE A 54 -5.23 6.93 -4.20
N VAL A 55 -4.73 6.41 -5.32
CA VAL A 55 -5.39 6.47 -6.62
C VAL A 55 -5.54 5.07 -7.19
N HIS A 56 -6.77 4.75 -7.57
CA HIS A 56 -7.05 3.51 -8.29
C HIS A 56 -6.60 3.65 -9.75
N VAL A 57 -5.89 2.63 -10.24
CA VAL A 57 -5.51 2.51 -11.65
C VAL A 57 -5.98 1.17 -12.20
N LEU A 58 -6.24 1.11 -13.51
CA LEU A 58 -6.55 -0.18 -14.15
C LEU A 58 -5.37 -1.15 -14.01
N ARG A 59 -5.67 -2.45 -13.93
CA ARG A 59 -4.66 -3.51 -13.76
C ARG A 59 -3.55 -3.46 -14.81
N ASP A 60 -3.87 -3.12 -16.05
CA ASP A 60 -2.90 -2.96 -17.13
C ASP A 60 -1.87 -1.84 -16.88
N LYS A 61 -2.19 -0.88 -16.01
CA LYS A 61 -1.31 0.20 -15.58
C LYS A 61 -0.51 -0.14 -14.32
N ASN A 62 -0.76 -1.29 -13.69
CA ASN A 62 -0.08 -1.75 -12.48
C ASN A 62 0.86 -2.97 -12.70
N LYS A 63 1.21 -3.25 -13.97
CA LYS A 63 1.98 -4.45 -14.37
C LYS A 63 3.29 -4.65 -13.62
N VAL A 64 4.01 -3.56 -13.31
CA VAL A 64 5.28 -3.63 -12.59
C VAL A 64 5.07 -4.12 -11.15
N ALA A 65 4.09 -3.56 -10.44
CA ALA A 65 3.80 -3.98 -9.08
C ALA A 65 3.24 -5.41 -9.02
N ASP A 66 2.36 -5.77 -9.96
CA ASP A 66 1.81 -7.14 -10.07
C ASP A 66 2.94 -8.16 -10.31
N LYS A 67 3.87 -7.87 -11.23
CA LYS A 67 5.05 -8.71 -11.47
C LYS A 67 5.88 -8.90 -10.19
N LEU A 68 6.21 -7.81 -9.50
CA LEU A 68 7.02 -7.88 -8.27
C LEU A 68 6.29 -8.63 -7.14
N ALA A 69 4.97 -8.47 -7.03
CA ALA A 69 4.16 -9.20 -6.06
C ALA A 69 4.15 -10.71 -6.35
N ASN A 70 3.95 -11.09 -7.62
CA ASN A 70 3.99 -12.49 -8.06
C ASN A 70 5.37 -13.12 -7.83
N GLU A 71 6.45 -12.41 -8.15
CA GLU A 71 7.81 -12.87 -7.83
C GLU A 71 8.00 -13.10 -6.33
N GLY A 72 7.40 -12.26 -5.47
CA GLY A 72 7.45 -12.43 -4.02
C GLY A 72 6.70 -13.68 -3.53
N ILE A 73 5.59 -14.03 -4.19
CA ILE A 73 4.83 -15.26 -3.92
C ILE A 73 5.65 -16.47 -4.37
N ASP A 74 6.23 -16.43 -5.56
CA ASP A 74 7.02 -17.53 -6.13
C ASP A 74 8.31 -17.79 -5.33
N LYS A 75 8.96 -16.72 -4.86
CA LYS A 75 10.15 -16.79 -3.98
C LYS A 75 9.82 -17.28 -2.57
N LYS A 76 8.55 -17.23 -2.15
CA LYS A 76 8.06 -17.93 -0.95
C LYS A 76 8.00 -19.44 -1.23
N LYS A 77 9.17 -20.08 -1.29
CA LYS A 77 9.33 -21.53 -1.13
C LYS A 77 8.42 -21.99 0.01
N LYS A 78 7.56 -22.97 -0.29
CA LYS A 78 6.66 -23.70 0.62
C LYS A 78 7.07 -23.51 2.09
N ILE A 79 6.38 -22.63 2.81
CA ILE A 79 6.36 -22.74 4.27
C ILE A 79 5.80 -24.15 4.50
N LEU A 80 6.68 -25.08 4.89
CA LEU A 80 6.32 -26.44 5.24
C LEU A 80 5.18 -26.34 6.25
N ARG A 81 3.97 -26.66 5.80
CA ARG A 81 2.85 -26.92 6.70
C ARG A 81 3.24 -28.16 7.49
N LYS A 82 3.78 -27.96 8.69
CA LYS A 82 3.71 -28.97 9.75
C LYS A 82 2.31 -28.93 10.33
#